data_AF-A0A7J5ACB6-F1
#
_entry.id   AF-A0A7J5ACB6-F1
#
_cell.length_a   1.000
_cell.length_b   1.000
_cell.length_c   1.000
_cell.angle_alpha   90.00
_cell.angle_beta   90.00
_cell.angle_gamma   90.00
#
_symmetry.space_group_name_H-M   'P 1'
#
loop_
_entity.id
_entity.type
_entity.pdbx_description
1 polymer ?
#
loop_
_entity_poly.entity_id
_entity_poly.type
_entity_poly.pdbx_seq_one_letter_code
_entity_poly.pdbx_strand_id
1 'polypeptide(L)'
;MKKIQILAIVISSLFITSCESTTYQDISAVVTNPTYSKNVQPVISAKCTGCHSGGKEFPNLENYDQVKEATFDGNLLCRINGECGEIMPTSGKMPQATIDMIQLWATNKFPN
;
A
#
# COMPACT_ATOMS: atom_id res chain seq x y z
N MET A 1 -47.95 -24.16 -23.93
CA MET A 1 -46.56 -23.63 -23.91
C MET A 1 -46.58 -22.10 -23.79
N LYS A 2 -47.01 -21.57 -22.64
CA LYS A 2 -47.01 -20.11 -22.34
C LYS A 2 -46.28 -19.77 -21.03
N LYS A 3 -45.69 -20.77 -20.38
CA LYS A 3 -44.96 -20.62 -19.11
C LYS A 3 -43.44 -20.43 -19.30
N ILE A 4 -42.95 -20.62 -20.53
CA ILE A 4 -41.52 -20.51 -20.89
C ILE A 4 -41.10 -19.07 -21.23
N GLN A 5 -42.06 -18.15 -21.39
CA GLN A 5 -41.80 -16.73 -21.65
C GLN A 5 -41.55 -15.92 -20.37
N ILE A 6 -41.76 -16.52 -19.18
CA ILE A 6 -41.48 -15.87 -17.88
C ILE A 6 -40.02 -16.13 -17.42
N LEU A 7 -39.29 -17.03 -18.10
CA LEU A 7 -37.92 -17.41 -17.73
C LEU A 7 -36.84 -16.49 -18.32
N ALA A 8 -37.20 -15.53 -19.16
CA ALA A 8 -36.25 -14.70 -19.92
C ALA A 8 -36.11 -13.25 -19.41
N ILE A 9 -36.81 -12.89 -18.34
CA ILE A 9 -36.80 -11.53 -17.78
C ILE A 9 -36.43 -11.69 -16.31
N VAL A 10 -35.48 -10.89 -15.84
CA VAL A 10 -34.91 -10.89 -14.47
C VAL A 10 -33.74 -11.86 -14.24
N ILE A 11 -32.95 -12.15 -15.27
CA ILE A 11 -31.49 -12.43 -15.16
C ILE A 11 -30.69 -11.10 -15.31
N SER A 12 -31.39 -9.96 -15.38
CA SER A 12 -30.81 -8.62 -15.53
C SER A 12 -30.68 -7.84 -14.21
N SER A 13 -30.53 -8.55 -13.09
CA SER A 13 -30.18 -7.98 -11.79
C SER A 13 -28.81 -8.46 -11.31
N LEU A 14 -27.87 -8.66 -12.24
CA LEU A 14 -26.45 -8.40 -11.96
C LEU A 14 -26.25 -6.88 -11.90
N PHE A 15 -26.84 -6.25 -10.90
CA PHE A 15 -26.30 -5.02 -10.36
C PHE A 15 -25.06 -5.43 -9.56
N ILE A 16 -23.95 -5.60 -10.28
CA ILE A 16 -22.62 -5.46 -9.72
C ILE A 16 -22.50 -3.98 -9.34
N THR A 17 -23.15 -3.60 -8.24
CA THR A 17 -22.75 -2.42 -7.49
C THR A 17 -21.41 -2.80 -6.88
N SER A 18 -20.35 -2.69 -7.67
CA SER A 18 -19.02 -2.48 -7.13
C SER A 18 -19.16 -1.19 -6.34
N CYS A 19 -19.44 -1.34 -5.05
CA CYS A 19 -19.28 -0.28 -4.09
C CYS A 19 -17.77 -0.07 -4.04
N GLU A 20 -17.23 0.67 -5.01
CA GLU A 20 -15.89 1.21 -4.90
C GLU A 20 -15.96 2.07 -3.64
N SER A 21 -15.42 1.51 -2.56
CA SER A 21 -15.36 2.18 -1.29
C SER A 21 -14.54 3.42 -1.55
N THR A 22 -15.20 4.57 -1.58
CA THR A 22 -14.57 5.88 -1.64
C THR A 22 -13.85 6.09 -0.31
N THR A 23 -12.77 5.34 -0.13
CA THR A 23 -11.70 5.75 0.75
C THR A 23 -11.30 7.10 0.17
N TYR A 24 -11.49 8.15 0.95
CA TYR A 24 -10.89 9.44 0.72
C TYR A 24 -9.39 9.17 0.55
N GLN A 25 -8.96 8.89 -0.68
CA GLN A 25 -7.57 9.01 -1.07
C GLN A 25 -7.32 10.47 -0.82
N ASP A 26 -6.66 10.75 0.30
CA ASP A 26 -6.00 12.02 0.54
C ASP A 26 -5.44 12.43 -0.81
N ILE A 27 -6.02 13.46 -1.43
CA ILE A 27 -5.59 14.02 -2.72
C ILE A 27 -4.29 14.79 -2.43
N SER A 28 -3.35 14.10 -1.81
CA SER A 28 -1.93 14.36 -1.94
C SER A 28 -1.64 14.13 -3.42
N ALA A 29 -1.22 15.20 -4.09
CA ALA A 29 -0.85 15.14 -5.49
C ALA A 29 0.06 13.93 -5.71
N VAL A 30 -0.23 13.14 -6.77
CA VAL A 30 0.56 11.97 -7.12
C VAL A 30 2.03 12.38 -7.19
N VAL A 31 2.85 11.80 -6.31
CA VAL A 31 4.28 12.08 -6.28
C VAL A 31 4.93 11.30 -7.41
N THR A 32 5.26 11.98 -8.51
CA THR A 32 5.82 11.34 -9.72
C THR A 32 7.32 11.05 -9.63
N ASN A 33 8.04 11.76 -8.75
CA ASN A 33 9.48 11.59 -8.55
C ASN A 33 9.80 11.60 -7.04
N PRO A 34 9.40 10.56 -6.30
CA PRO A 34 9.63 10.51 -4.86
C PRO A 34 11.11 10.42 -4.54
N THR A 35 11.52 11.12 -3.48
CA THR A 35 12.86 11.04 -2.88
C THR A 35 12.74 10.54 -1.45
N TYR A 36 13.81 9.98 -0.91
CA TYR A 36 13.79 9.48 0.46
C TYR A 36 13.48 10.60 1.44
N SER A 37 14.29 11.66 1.42
CA SER A 37 14.23 12.78 2.36
C SER A 37 12.88 13.50 2.34
N LYS A 38 12.28 13.72 1.16
CA LYS A 38 11.03 14.48 1.04
C LYS A 38 9.78 13.64 1.22
N ASN A 39 9.81 12.36 0.86
CA ASN A 39 8.58 11.57 0.71
C ASN A 39 8.58 10.29 1.55
N VAL A 40 9.65 9.50 1.50
CA VAL A 40 9.67 8.18 2.17
C VAL A 40 10.00 8.31 3.66
N GLN A 41 11.01 9.08 4.03
CA GLN A 41 11.46 9.26 5.41
C GLN A 41 10.32 9.73 6.34
N PRO A 42 9.48 10.73 6.00
CA PRO A 42 8.36 11.12 6.85
C PRO A 42 7.40 9.97 7.12
N VAL A 43 7.08 9.15 6.11
CA VAL A 43 6.19 7.99 6.25
C VAL A 43 6.81 6.95 7.17
N ILE A 44 8.07 6.57 6.93
CA ILE A 44 8.78 5.57 7.75
C ILE A 44 8.87 6.03 9.21
N SER A 45 9.23 7.29 9.43
CA SER A 45 9.34 7.86 10.78
C SER A 45 8.00 7.90 11.53
N ALA A 46 6.89 8.09 10.81
CA ALA A 46 5.57 8.19 11.41
C ALA A 46 4.89 6.82 11.63
N LYS A 47 5.21 5.83 10.78
CA LYS A 47 4.44 4.57 10.71
C LYS A 47 5.25 3.33 11.06
N CYS A 48 6.57 3.37 11.04
CA CYS A 48 7.41 2.18 11.15
C CYS A 48 8.34 2.22 12.37
N THR A 49 9.01 3.36 12.62
CA THR A 49 10.07 3.45 13.63
C THR A 49 9.57 3.30 15.07
N GLY A 50 8.27 3.40 15.34
CA GLY A 50 7.72 3.11 16.68
C GLY A 50 8.07 1.69 17.18
N CYS A 51 8.14 0.72 16.27
CA CYS A 51 8.56 -0.65 16.55
C CYS A 51 9.91 -0.98 15.91
N HIS A 52 10.18 -0.48 14.71
CA HIS A 52 11.40 -0.75 13.93
C HIS A 52 12.50 0.29 14.19
N SER A 53 12.80 0.56 15.47
CA SER A 53 13.91 1.43 15.91
C SER A 53 14.70 0.78 17.05
N GLY A 54 15.99 1.10 17.17
CA GLY A 54 16.82 0.69 18.30
C GLY A 54 16.94 -0.83 18.48
N GLY A 55 16.70 -1.61 17.42
CA GLY A 55 16.75 -3.08 17.45
C GLY A 55 15.61 -3.75 18.22
N LYS A 56 14.49 -3.05 18.47
CA LYS A 56 13.31 -3.65 19.12
C LYS A 56 12.62 -4.69 18.24
N GLU A 57 12.51 -4.38 16.94
CA GLU A 57 11.98 -5.27 15.91
C GLU A 57 12.86 -5.15 14.66
N PHE A 58 13.02 -6.26 13.92
CA PHE A 58 13.83 -6.28 12.71
C PHE A 58 12.96 -6.34 11.45
N PRO A 59 13.34 -5.65 10.35
CA PRO A 59 14.54 -4.82 10.20
C PRO A 59 14.44 -3.51 10.97
N ASN A 60 15.59 -2.90 11.28
CA ASN A 60 15.64 -1.53 11.80
C ASN A 60 15.37 -0.55 10.65
N LEU A 61 14.65 0.55 10.86
CA LEU A 61 14.21 1.47 9.79
C LEU A 61 14.47 2.95 10.14
N GLU A 62 15.60 3.24 10.77
CA GLU A 62 15.91 4.57 11.32
C GLU A 62 16.63 5.50 10.34
N ASN A 63 17.24 4.96 9.28
CA ASN A 63 18.00 5.74 8.31
C ASN A 63 17.80 5.26 6.87
N TYR A 64 18.34 6.04 5.92
CA TYR A 64 18.22 5.79 4.49
C TYR A 64 18.69 4.38 4.09
N ASP A 65 19.89 3.97 4.52
CA ASP A 65 20.49 2.71 4.09
C ASP A 65 19.67 1.51 4.58
N GLN A 66 19.22 1.56 5.84
CA GLN A 66 18.34 0.55 6.43
C GLN A 66 17.00 0.42 5.70
N VAL A 67 16.34 1.56 5.41
CA VAL A 67 15.07 1.55 4.67
C VAL A 67 15.26 1.07 3.26
N LYS A 68 16.33 1.50 2.59
CA LYS A 68 16.69 1.08 1.25
C LYS A 68 16.93 -0.41 1.19
N GLU A 69 17.74 -0.96 2.09
CA GLU A 69 18.04 -2.39 2.17
C GLU A 69 16.76 -3.21 2.37
N ALA A 70 15.94 -2.86 3.37
CA ALA A 70 14.67 -3.55 3.64
C ALA A 70 13.67 -3.47 2.46
N THR A 71 13.71 -2.37 1.70
CA THR A 71 12.88 -2.18 0.49
C THR A 71 13.45 -2.95 -0.70
N PHE A 72 14.77 -2.95 -0.87
CA PHE A 72 15.49 -3.64 -1.95
C PHE A 72 15.35 -5.16 -1.85
N ASP A 73 15.43 -5.71 -0.63
CA ASP A 73 15.19 -7.13 -0.36
C ASP A 73 13.73 -7.54 -0.62
N GLY A 74 12.84 -6.59 -0.92
CA GLY A 74 11.43 -6.81 -1.25
C GLY A 74 10.54 -7.09 -0.04
N ASN A 75 11.12 -7.42 1.12
CA ASN A 75 10.37 -7.71 2.33
C ASN A 75 9.51 -6.52 2.79
N LEU A 76 10.04 -5.29 2.82
CA LEU A 76 9.25 -4.13 3.24
C LEU A 76 8.01 -3.95 2.35
N LEU A 77 8.19 -3.95 1.02
CA LEU A 77 7.11 -3.77 0.05
C LEU A 77 6.06 -4.87 0.18
N CYS A 78 6.50 -6.12 0.30
CA CYS A 78 5.63 -7.28 0.44
C CYS A 78 4.76 -7.21 1.70
N ARG A 79 5.34 -6.81 2.85
CA ARG A 79 4.62 -6.67 4.13
C ARG A 79 3.62 -5.50 4.12
N ILE A 80 3.96 -4.36 3.51
CA ILE A 80 3.05 -3.19 3.44
C ILE A 80 1.93 -3.37 2.40
N ASN A 81 2.18 -4.16 1.35
CA ASN A 81 1.15 -4.54 0.38
C ASN A 81 0.22 -5.63 0.91
N GLY A 82 0.66 -6.40 1.91
CA GLY A 82 -0.05 -7.57 2.43
C GLY A 82 0.09 -8.79 1.53
N GLU A 83 1.18 -8.88 0.79
CA GLU A 83 1.48 -9.98 -0.14
C GLU A 83 2.22 -11.13 0.56
N CYS A 84 2.80 -10.88 1.73
CA CYS A 84 3.39 -11.90 2.59
C CYS A 84 3.31 -11.50 4.07
N GLY A 85 3.40 -12.52 4.93
CA GLY A 85 3.42 -12.36 6.38
C GLY A 85 2.26 -11.54 6.93
N GLU A 86 2.41 -11.07 8.18
CA GLU A 86 1.46 -10.14 8.78
C GLU A 86 1.59 -8.75 8.16
N ILE A 87 0.47 -8.11 7.83
CA ILE A 87 0.45 -6.75 7.26
C ILE A 87 1.14 -5.78 8.22
N MET A 88 2.00 -4.93 7.66
CA MET A 88 2.62 -3.83 8.39
C MET A 88 2.17 -2.46 7.83
N PRO A 89 1.92 -1.46 8.69
CA PRO A 89 1.91 -1.52 10.15
C PRO A 89 0.76 -2.39 10.71
N THR A 90 0.92 -2.92 11.93
CA THR A 90 -0.10 -3.78 12.58
C THR A 90 -1.42 -3.06 12.86
N SER A 91 -1.43 -1.73 12.87
CA SER A 91 -2.65 -0.92 12.94
C SER A 91 -3.54 -1.03 11.69
N GLY A 92 -3.04 -1.65 10.63
CA GLY A 92 -3.74 -1.83 9.36
C GLY A 92 -2.98 -1.27 8.17
N LYS A 93 -3.43 -1.67 6.97
CA LYS A 93 -2.81 -1.27 5.69
C LYS A 93 -2.87 0.25 5.50
N MET A 94 -1.74 0.82 5.06
CA MET A 94 -1.64 2.25 4.71
C MET A 94 -2.47 2.58 3.45
N PRO A 95 -2.77 3.86 3.20
CA PRO A 95 -3.37 4.26 1.92
C PRO A 95 -2.55 3.76 0.74
N GLN A 96 -3.23 3.25 -0.30
CA GLN A 96 -2.55 2.64 -1.44
C GLN A 96 -1.59 3.63 -2.12
N ALA A 97 -1.97 4.91 -2.24
CA ALA A 97 -1.10 5.95 -2.81
C ALA A 97 0.23 6.11 -2.06
N THR A 98 0.25 5.90 -0.74
CA THR A 98 1.49 5.94 0.05
C THR A 98 2.38 4.74 -0.27
N ILE A 99 1.78 3.56 -0.41
CA ILE A 99 2.50 2.34 -0.76
C ILE A 99 3.07 2.46 -2.18
N ASP A 100 2.26 2.94 -3.13
CA ASP A 100 2.66 3.17 -4.52
C ASP A 100 3.81 4.18 -4.61
N MET A 101 3.82 5.21 -3.76
CA MET A 101 4.93 6.17 -3.67
C MET A 101 6.23 5.50 -3.22
N ILE A 102 6.20 4.62 -2.23
CA ILE A 102 7.38 3.87 -1.77
C ILE A 102 7.85 2.88 -2.86
N GLN A 103 6.92 2.21 -3.53
CA GLN A 103 7.21 1.33 -4.66
C GLN A 103 7.86 2.10 -5.83
N LEU A 104 7.36 3.30 -6.14
CA LEU A 104 7.92 4.16 -7.18
C LEU A 104 9.32 4.66 -6.80
N TRP A 105 9.56 5.00 -5.53
CA TRP A 105 10.89 5.34 -5.03
C TRP A 105 11.89 4.18 -5.21
N ALA A 106 11.49 2.95 -4.91
CA ALA A 106 12.29 1.76 -5.15
C ALA A 106 12.57 1.53 -6.65
N THR A 107 11.54 1.70 -7.48
CA THR A 107 11.63 1.58 -8.94
C THR A 107 12.60 2.60 -9.54
N ASN A 108 12.61 3.82 -8.99
CA ASN A 108 13.50 4.91 -9.38
C ASN A 108 14.93 4.77 -8.81
N LYS A 109 15.30 3.59 -8.29
CA LYS A 109 16.64 3.27 -7.77
C LYS A 109 17.02 4.08 -6.53
N PHE A 110 16.05 4.35 -5.66
CA PHE A 110 16.25 4.91 -4.32
C PHE A 110 16.89 6.31 -4.31
N PRO A 111 16.36 7.32 -5.05
CA PRO A 111 16.87 8.68 -4.97
C PRO A 111 16.71 9.25 -3.55
N ASN A 112 17.72 9.96 -3.05
CA ASN A 112 17.72 10.52 -1.70
C ASN A 112 16.94 11.83 -1.59
#